data_AF-A0A2E8D898-F1
#
_entry.id   AF-A0A2E8D898-F1
#
_cell.length_a   1.000
_cell.length_b   1.000
_cell.length_c   1.000
_cell.angle_alpha   90.00
_cell.angle_beta   90.00
_cell.angle_gamma   90.00
#
_symmetry.space_group_name_H-M   'P 1'
#
loop_
_entity.id
_entity.type
_entity.pdbx_description
1 polymer ?
#
loop_
_entity_poly.entity_id
_entity_poly.type
_entity_poly.pdbx_seq_one_letter_code
_entity_poly.pdbx_strand_id
1 'polypeptide(L)'
;MSREAIIACLPYLAGIVVSVGLLRLLVWASGARMQLSQLRRLNADQHGAVQSLSFVLTLPLFVMILLFIVQLSQLTTARLVVEYAAMAAARSAVVWIPTTLSDGYETENRISAISPAGEMTDDNGVRFVVYQVSPGSPKYDKIRLAAATSLMSVCPSRDTGVVLDDEGISAATTMVKTYAAISPASVENTRIPTRIYNKLAFALRNTHVEIEIRHRNTDYRDRPNEPPLAHYDIVPYREEFEFNEIGYQDQIVVTVRHEFALLPGPGRFLSRNTPRRDGNLSEQDRVAMQVRRENGIFTYPISATARLNNEGEKSVLAYIQTLSGDPQTANMPPQQLPQDQLPEDQQSGALQ
;
A
#
# COMPACT_ATOMS: atom_id res chain seq x y z
N MET A 1 40.75 8.95 30.01
CA MET A 1 39.47 8.31 30.39
C MET A 1 38.71 9.26 31.29
N SER A 2 37.49 9.65 30.92
CA SER A 2 36.68 10.61 31.65
C SER A 2 36.18 10.02 32.97
N ARG A 3 36.09 10.85 34.01
CA ARG A 3 35.61 10.48 35.36
C ARG A 3 34.22 9.83 35.34
N GLU A 4 33.40 10.20 34.36
CA GLU A 4 32.07 9.65 34.11
C GLU A 4 32.08 8.16 33.72
N ALA A 5 33.09 7.70 32.97
CA ALA A 5 33.20 6.30 32.59
C ALA A 5 33.47 5.40 33.81
N ILE A 6 34.26 5.88 34.78
CA ILE A 6 34.57 5.14 36.01
C ILE A 6 33.31 5.02 36.88
N ILE A 7 32.51 6.09 36.99
CA ILE A 7 31.26 6.10 37.75
C ILE A 7 30.24 5.16 37.10
N ALA A 8 30.16 5.12 35.77
CA ALA A 8 29.30 4.19 35.04
C ALA A 8 29.71 2.71 35.25
N CYS A 9 30.98 2.43 35.50
CA CYS A 9 31.48 1.07 35.76
C CYS A 9 31.28 0.59 37.21
N LEU A 10 31.06 1.51 38.15
CA LEU A 10 30.92 1.21 39.58
C LEU A 10 29.81 0.20 39.93
N PRO A 11 28.58 0.27 39.35
CA PRO A 11 27.55 -0.74 39.61
C PRO A 11 27.94 -2.13 39.08
N TYR A 12 28.70 -2.22 37.99
CA TYR A 12 29.18 -3.49 37.46
C TYR A 12 30.24 -4.11 38.37
N LEU A 13 31.18 -3.29 38.89
CA LEU A 13 32.16 -3.73 39.88
C LEU A 13 31.50 -4.20 41.17
N ALA A 14 30.51 -3.44 41.67
CA ALA A 14 29.72 -3.84 42.83
C ALA A 14 28.99 -5.17 42.58
N GLY A 15 28.40 -5.34 41.40
CA GLY A 15 27.76 -6.59 40.98
C GLY A 15 28.72 -7.79 40.98
N ILE A 16 29.95 -7.62 40.49
CA ILE A 16 31.00 -8.66 40.52
C ILE A 16 31.37 -9.02 41.96
N VAL A 17 31.60 -8.02 42.82
CA VAL A 17 31.95 -8.26 44.23
C VAL A 17 30.83 -9.00 44.96
N VAL A 18 29.57 -8.60 44.75
CA VAL A 18 28.39 -9.27 45.33
C VAL A 18 28.26 -10.71 44.82
N SER A 19 28.47 -10.92 43.52
CA SER A 19 28.41 -12.25 42.91
C SER A 19 29.50 -13.17 43.46
N VAL A 20 30.73 -12.68 43.59
CA VAL A 20 31.84 -13.44 44.19
C VAL A 20 31.55 -13.75 45.67
N GLY A 21 30.99 -12.79 46.42
CA GLY A 21 30.57 -12.99 47.81
C GLY A 21 29.51 -14.08 47.95
N LEU A 22 28.44 -14.03 47.12
CA LEU A 22 27.40 -15.05 47.07
C LEU A 22 27.95 -16.43 46.70
N LEU A 23 28.83 -16.51 45.71
CA LEU A 23 29.45 -17.76 45.27
C LEU A 23 30.31 -18.36 46.39
N ARG A 24 31.06 -17.52 47.12
CA ARG A 24 31.85 -17.94 48.27
C ARG A 24 30.98 -18.44 49.42
N LEU A 25 29.85 -17.77 49.66
CA LEU A 25 28.87 -18.17 50.68
C LEU A 25 28.19 -19.50 50.31
N LEU A 26 27.86 -19.71 49.02
CA LEU A 26 27.33 -20.97 48.50
C LEU A 26 28.32 -22.13 48.65
N VAL A 27 29.60 -21.90 48.33
CA VAL A 27 30.64 -22.93 48.51
C VAL A 27 30.83 -23.25 49.99
N TRP A 28 30.79 -22.24 50.85
CA TRP A 28 30.87 -22.44 52.30
C TRP A 28 29.66 -23.21 52.83
N ALA A 29 28.44 -22.84 52.43
CA ALA A 29 27.21 -23.47 52.87
C ALA A 29 27.04 -24.91 52.35
N SER A 30 27.56 -25.22 51.15
CA SER A 30 27.47 -26.55 50.56
C SER A 30 28.45 -27.58 51.14
N GLY A 31 29.38 -27.17 52.01
CA GLY A 31 30.44 -28.06 52.52
C GLY A 31 31.39 -28.57 51.43
N ALA A 32 31.36 -27.96 50.24
CA ALA A 32 32.19 -28.36 49.12
C ALA A 32 33.66 -28.03 49.41
N ARG A 33 34.49 -29.06 49.48
CA ARG A 33 35.95 -28.90 49.60
C ARG A 33 36.49 -28.39 48.27
N MET A 34 36.97 -27.16 48.23
CA MET A 34 37.58 -26.58 47.03
C MET A 34 38.85 -27.37 46.64
N GLN A 35 38.72 -28.33 45.73
CA GLN A 35 39.85 -29.01 45.14
C GLN A 35 40.42 -28.15 44.01
N LEU A 36 41.34 -27.23 44.35
CA LEU A 36 42.02 -26.35 43.39
C LEU A 36 42.71 -27.15 42.24
N SER A 37 43.10 -28.39 42.51
CA SER A 37 43.66 -29.31 41.51
C SER A 37 42.65 -29.68 40.42
N GLN A 38 41.37 -29.87 40.76
CA GLN A 38 40.30 -30.13 39.79
C GLN A 38 39.99 -28.89 38.97
N LEU A 39 39.99 -27.69 39.57
CA LEU A 39 39.84 -26.41 38.85
C LEU A 39 40.98 -26.16 37.85
N ARG A 40 42.23 -26.47 38.22
CA ARG A 40 43.37 -26.43 37.28
C ARG A 40 43.21 -27.44 36.16
N ARG A 41 42.69 -28.65 36.44
CA ARG A 41 42.40 -29.66 35.42
C ARG A 41 41.27 -29.22 34.47
N LEU A 42 40.24 -28.58 35.00
CA LEU A 42 39.13 -28.00 34.23
C LEU A 42 39.60 -26.84 33.32
N ASN A 43 40.53 -26.01 33.80
CA ASN A 43 41.12 -24.94 33.00
C ASN A 43 42.08 -25.47 31.91
N ALA A 44 42.75 -26.60 32.16
CA ALA A 44 43.52 -27.29 31.14
C ALA A 44 42.64 -28.00 30.09
N ASP A 45 41.36 -28.22 30.41
CA ASP A 45 40.40 -28.86 29.52
C ASP A 45 39.75 -27.85 28.56
N GLN A 46 40.56 -27.33 27.62
CA GLN A 46 40.11 -26.35 26.62
C GLN A 46 39.11 -26.92 25.60
N HIS A 47 38.89 -28.24 25.58
CA HIS A 47 38.03 -28.90 24.60
C HIS A 47 36.56 -28.47 24.73
N GLY A 48 36.06 -28.15 25.94
CA GLY A 48 34.69 -27.64 26.14
C GLY A 48 34.51 -26.15 25.85
N ALA A 49 35.57 -25.35 25.96
CA ALA A 49 35.52 -23.90 25.71
C ALA A 49 35.42 -23.58 24.21
N VAL A 50 36.03 -24.40 23.34
CA VAL A 50 35.99 -24.22 21.88
C VAL A 50 34.58 -24.42 21.32
N GLN A 51 33.80 -25.33 21.89
CA GLN A 51 32.42 -25.60 21.45
C GLN A 51 31.45 -24.48 21.84
N SER A 52 31.59 -23.92 23.05
CA SER A 52 30.79 -22.77 23.48
C SER A 52 31.16 -21.48 22.73
N LEU A 53 32.43 -21.25 22.41
CA LEU A 53 32.87 -20.13 21.57
C LEU A 53 32.24 -20.17 20.18
N SER A 54 32.25 -21.35 19.56
CA SER A 54 31.67 -21.55 18.23
C SER A 54 30.16 -21.27 18.25
N PHE A 55 29.45 -21.68 19.31
CA PHE A 55 28.02 -21.38 19.46
C PHE A 55 27.74 -19.88 19.70
N VAL A 56 28.54 -19.22 20.55
CA VAL A 56 28.41 -17.80 20.86
C VAL A 56 28.65 -16.92 19.64
N LEU A 57 29.52 -17.33 18.70
CA LEU A 57 29.78 -16.59 17.47
C LEU A 57 28.81 -16.93 16.33
N THR A 58 28.42 -18.21 16.19
CA THR A 58 27.56 -18.63 15.08
C THR A 58 26.11 -18.24 15.27
N LEU A 59 25.58 -18.26 16.50
CA LEU A 59 24.17 -17.94 16.74
C LEU A 59 23.81 -16.50 16.37
N PRO A 60 24.55 -15.46 16.80
CA PRO A 60 24.26 -14.08 16.39
C PRO A 60 24.40 -13.87 14.88
N LEU A 61 25.41 -14.49 14.25
CA LEU A 61 25.61 -14.41 12.80
C LEU A 61 24.45 -15.06 12.05
N PHE A 62 24.04 -16.25 12.48
CA PHE A 62 22.91 -16.97 11.91
C PHE A 62 21.59 -16.18 12.06
N VAL A 63 21.33 -15.64 13.24
CA VAL A 63 20.16 -14.77 13.48
C VAL A 63 20.22 -13.50 12.62
N MET A 64 21.40 -12.89 12.46
CA MET A 64 21.58 -11.73 11.59
C MET A 64 21.25 -12.06 10.13
N ILE A 65 21.73 -13.20 9.62
CA ILE A 65 21.45 -13.66 8.25
C ILE A 65 19.96 -13.97 8.08
N LEU A 66 19.32 -14.66 9.03
CA LEU A 66 17.88 -14.93 8.99
C LEU A 66 17.06 -13.64 8.95
N LEU A 67 17.38 -12.67 9.81
CA LEU A 67 16.69 -11.39 9.85
C LEU A 67 16.90 -10.58 8.57
N PHE A 68 18.08 -10.68 7.96
CA PHE A 68 18.36 -10.08 6.66
C PHE A 68 17.52 -10.70 5.55
N ILE A 69 17.42 -12.04 5.48
CA ILE A 69 16.57 -12.73 4.49
C ILE A 69 15.10 -12.32 4.66
N VAL A 70 14.60 -12.26 5.90
CA VAL A 70 13.23 -11.81 6.18
C VAL A 70 13.00 -10.38 5.70
N GLN A 71 13.96 -9.48 5.88
CA GLN A 71 13.85 -8.09 5.42
C GLN A 71 13.85 -7.98 3.90
N LEU A 72 14.73 -8.71 3.21
CA LEU A 72 14.76 -8.75 1.75
C LEU A 72 13.43 -9.29 1.19
N SER A 73 12.87 -10.33 1.82
CA SER A 73 11.57 -10.87 1.45
C SER A 73 10.46 -9.83 1.63
N GLN A 74 10.41 -9.14 2.77
CA GLN A 74 9.43 -8.08 3.03
C GLN A 74 9.52 -6.93 2.03
N LEU A 75 10.73 -6.48 1.69
CA LEU A 75 10.94 -5.43 0.70
C LEU A 75 10.50 -5.87 -0.70
N THR A 76 10.78 -7.12 -1.08
CA THR A 76 10.36 -7.69 -2.36
C THR A 76 8.84 -7.78 -2.44
N THR A 77 8.18 -8.27 -1.38
CA THR A 77 6.71 -8.29 -1.30
C THR A 77 6.13 -6.88 -1.37
N ALA A 78 6.72 -5.90 -0.68
CA ALA A 78 6.26 -4.51 -0.74
C ALA A 78 6.30 -3.96 -2.16
N ARG A 79 7.38 -4.22 -2.92
CA ARG A 79 7.49 -3.80 -4.31
C ARG A 79 6.43 -4.45 -5.20
N LEU A 80 6.24 -5.76 -5.10
CA LEU A 80 5.22 -6.48 -5.86
C LEU A 80 3.80 -5.95 -5.59
N VAL A 81 3.50 -5.62 -4.33
CA VAL A 81 2.19 -5.09 -3.96
C VAL A 81 2.00 -3.65 -4.48
N VAL A 82 3.04 -2.82 -4.52
CA VAL A 82 2.97 -1.48 -5.13
C VAL A 82 2.77 -1.57 -6.65
N GLU A 83 3.43 -2.51 -7.32
CA GLU A 83 3.19 -2.79 -8.75
C GLU A 83 1.75 -3.24 -9.01
N TYR A 84 1.23 -4.13 -8.17
CA TYR A 84 -0.17 -4.55 -8.23
C TYR A 84 -1.14 -3.39 -7.94
N ALA A 85 -0.82 -2.52 -6.98
CA ALA A 85 -1.63 -1.36 -6.65
C ALA A 85 -1.69 -0.36 -7.81
N ALA A 86 -0.58 -0.13 -8.52
CA ALA A 86 -0.57 0.67 -9.74
C ALA A 86 -1.47 0.07 -10.81
N MET A 87 -1.42 -1.25 -11.01
CA MET A 87 -2.30 -1.94 -11.95
C MET A 87 -3.78 -1.87 -11.53
N ALA A 88 -4.09 -2.05 -10.25
CA ALA A 88 -5.45 -1.92 -9.73
C ALA A 88 -6.01 -0.51 -9.90
N ALA A 89 -5.18 0.51 -9.64
CA ALA A 89 -5.53 1.91 -9.86
C ALA A 89 -5.76 2.22 -11.35
N ALA A 90 -4.86 1.77 -12.24
CA ALA A 90 -5.02 1.91 -13.68
C ALA A 90 -6.31 1.25 -14.19
N ARG A 91 -6.62 0.04 -13.69
CA ARG A 91 -7.89 -0.64 -14.03
C ARG A 91 -9.10 0.14 -13.55
N SER A 92 -9.05 0.71 -12.34
CA SER A 92 -10.12 1.57 -11.84
C SER A 92 -10.27 2.86 -12.66
N ALA A 93 -9.20 3.35 -13.27
CA ALA A 93 -9.21 4.58 -14.06
C ALA A 93 -9.84 4.37 -15.46
N VAL A 94 -9.59 3.20 -16.06
CA VAL A 94 -10.12 2.81 -17.38
C VAL A 94 -11.63 2.51 -17.31
N VAL A 95 -12.14 2.03 -16.18
CA VAL A 95 -13.54 1.65 -16.06
C VAL A 95 -14.45 2.88 -16.15
N TRP A 96 -15.40 2.82 -17.09
CA TRP A 96 -16.56 3.68 -17.14
C TRP A 96 -17.59 3.22 -16.10
N ILE A 97 -17.95 4.11 -15.19
CA ILE A 97 -19.00 3.85 -14.21
C ILE A 97 -20.34 4.12 -14.90
N PRO A 98 -21.28 3.18 -14.98
CA PRO A 98 -22.54 3.40 -15.67
C PRO A 98 -23.25 4.64 -15.15
N THR A 99 -23.69 5.51 -16.04
CA THR A 99 -24.39 6.74 -15.69
C THR A 99 -25.72 6.39 -15.03
N THR A 100 -25.90 6.79 -13.77
CA THR A 100 -27.25 6.86 -13.21
C THR A 100 -27.97 8.01 -13.90
N LEU A 101 -28.96 7.70 -14.74
CA LEU A 101 -29.82 8.66 -15.44
C LEU A 101 -30.72 9.50 -14.50
N SER A 102 -30.45 9.51 -13.18
CA SER A 102 -31.26 10.25 -12.22
C SER A 102 -31.00 11.75 -12.33
N ASP A 103 -31.86 12.49 -13.03
CA ASP A 103 -32.19 13.94 -13.05
C ASP A 103 -31.14 15.02 -12.69
N GLY A 104 -29.85 14.69 -12.61
CA GLY A 104 -28.81 15.63 -12.21
C GLY A 104 -27.42 15.09 -12.50
N TYR A 105 -26.68 15.84 -13.32
CA TYR A 105 -25.25 15.74 -13.64
C TYR A 105 -24.51 14.50 -13.11
N GLU A 106 -24.10 13.63 -14.02
CA GLU A 106 -23.15 12.55 -13.75
C GLU A 106 -21.83 13.18 -13.24
N THR A 107 -21.30 12.67 -12.12
CA THR A 107 -20.01 13.15 -11.55
C THR A 107 -19.00 12.03 -11.36
N GLU A 108 -19.39 10.79 -11.62
CA GLU A 108 -18.64 9.58 -11.30
C GLU A 108 -17.59 9.25 -12.37
N ASN A 109 -17.81 9.66 -13.62
CA ASN A 109 -16.84 9.54 -14.70
C ASN A 109 -15.99 10.78 -14.90
N ARG A 110 -16.33 11.87 -14.20
CA ARG A 110 -15.70 13.17 -14.34
C ARG A 110 -14.44 13.29 -13.48
N ILE A 111 -13.37 13.80 -14.06
CA ILE A 111 -12.14 14.17 -13.37
C ILE A 111 -12.14 15.68 -13.05
N SER A 112 -11.53 16.10 -11.95
CA SER A 112 -11.73 17.46 -11.41
C SER A 112 -11.20 18.54 -12.34
N ALA A 113 -9.92 18.43 -12.69
CA ALA A 113 -9.24 19.32 -13.61
C ALA A 113 -8.12 18.55 -14.32
N ILE A 114 -7.89 18.93 -15.58
CA ILE A 114 -6.83 18.39 -16.41
C ILE A 114 -5.88 19.54 -16.75
N SER A 115 -4.58 19.33 -16.59
CA SER A 115 -3.56 20.30 -16.99
C SER A 115 -2.66 19.72 -18.08
N PRO A 116 -2.34 20.49 -19.14
CA PRO A 116 -1.41 20.03 -20.16
C PRO A 116 0.00 19.92 -19.54
N ALA A 117 0.60 18.73 -19.63
CA ALA A 117 1.93 18.44 -19.11
C ALA A 117 3.01 18.49 -20.21
N GLY A 118 2.62 18.29 -21.47
CA GLY A 118 3.52 18.38 -22.62
C GLY A 118 3.08 17.50 -23.79
N GLU A 119 4.00 17.21 -24.69
CA GLU A 119 3.82 16.24 -25.76
C GLU A 119 4.90 15.17 -25.65
N MET A 120 4.56 13.95 -26.05
CA MET A 120 5.52 12.85 -26.14
C MET A 120 5.34 12.06 -27.42
N THR A 121 6.39 11.39 -27.86
CA THR A 121 6.32 10.42 -28.96
C THR A 121 6.71 9.06 -28.41
N ASP A 122 5.91 8.03 -28.69
CA ASP A 122 6.26 6.66 -28.30
C ASP A 122 7.32 6.05 -29.23
N ASP A 123 7.76 4.84 -28.91
CA ASP A 123 8.76 4.10 -29.71
C ASP A 123 8.29 3.79 -31.14
N ASN A 124 6.98 3.86 -31.40
CA ASN A 124 6.38 3.64 -32.71
C ASN A 124 6.21 4.95 -33.52
N GLY A 125 6.67 6.09 -32.99
CA GLY A 125 6.50 7.39 -33.63
C GLY A 125 5.12 8.01 -33.45
N VAL A 126 4.24 7.43 -32.63
CA VAL A 126 2.91 7.98 -32.33
C VAL A 126 3.06 9.13 -31.36
N ARG A 127 2.55 10.31 -31.73
CA ARG A 127 2.54 11.49 -30.88
C ARG A 127 1.36 11.46 -29.93
N PHE A 128 1.59 11.86 -28.70
CA PHE A 128 0.58 12.01 -27.65
C PHE A 128 0.65 13.40 -27.05
N VAL A 129 -0.50 14.02 -26.81
CA VAL A 129 -0.63 15.14 -25.89
C VAL A 129 -0.80 14.56 -24.49
N VAL A 130 0.05 15.00 -23.58
CA VAL A 130 0.12 14.48 -22.21
C VAL A 130 -0.60 15.44 -21.29
N TYR A 131 -1.50 14.88 -20.49
CA TYR A 131 -2.34 15.59 -19.55
C TYR A 131 -2.17 15.02 -18.15
N GLN A 132 -2.05 15.88 -17.15
CA GLN A 132 -2.01 15.50 -15.75
C GLN A 132 -3.36 15.76 -15.08
N VAL A 133 -3.90 14.73 -14.42
CA VAL A 133 -5.17 14.82 -13.70
C VAL A 133 -4.93 15.36 -12.29
N SER A 134 -5.71 16.38 -11.92
CA SER A 134 -5.69 16.92 -10.57
C SER A 134 -6.53 16.07 -9.61
N PRO A 135 -6.16 15.98 -8.32
CA PRO A 135 -7.02 15.38 -7.30
C PRO A 135 -8.36 16.11 -7.12
N GLY A 136 -9.32 15.48 -6.44
CA GLY A 136 -10.53 16.15 -5.95
C GLY A 136 -11.84 15.86 -6.71
N SER A 137 -11.87 14.81 -7.53
CA SER A 137 -13.10 14.28 -8.14
C SER A 137 -13.45 12.91 -7.57
N PRO A 138 -14.75 12.53 -7.54
CA PRO A 138 -15.18 11.19 -7.12
C PRO A 138 -14.45 10.06 -7.86
N LYS A 139 -14.21 10.22 -9.18
CA LYS A 139 -13.43 9.26 -9.97
C LYS A 139 -12.00 9.09 -9.46
N TYR A 140 -11.32 10.20 -9.19
CA TYR A 140 -9.96 10.19 -8.64
C TYR A 140 -9.92 9.48 -7.28
N ASP A 141 -10.90 9.73 -6.41
CA ASP A 141 -10.95 9.11 -5.09
C ASP A 141 -11.17 7.59 -5.16
N LYS A 142 -11.99 7.11 -6.10
CA LYS A 142 -12.13 5.67 -6.40
C LYS A 142 -10.82 5.04 -6.89
N ILE A 143 -10.10 5.72 -7.79
CA ILE A 143 -8.79 5.26 -8.27
C ILE A 143 -7.77 5.20 -7.12
N ARG A 144 -7.75 6.23 -6.27
CA ARG A 144 -6.89 6.30 -5.08
C ARG A 144 -7.24 5.20 -4.07
N LEU A 145 -8.53 4.97 -3.82
CA LEU A 145 -9.01 3.94 -2.94
C LEU A 145 -8.62 2.56 -3.46
N ALA A 146 -8.77 2.28 -4.76
CA ALA A 146 -8.33 1.03 -5.40
C ALA A 146 -6.83 0.76 -5.18
N ALA A 147 -5.98 1.78 -5.29
CA ALA A 147 -4.56 1.67 -4.97
C ALA A 147 -4.34 1.35 -3.47
N ALA A 148 -4.96 2.13 -2.59
CA ALA A 148 -4.77 2.03 -1.14
C ALA A 148 -5.26 0.68 -0.57
N THR A 149 -6.43 0.20 -1.03
CA THR A 149 -6.99 -1.10 -0.62
C THR A 149 -6.05 -2.25 -0.99
N SER A 150 -5.42 -2.19 -2.17
CA SER A 150 -4.43 -3.18 -2.62
C SER A 150 -3.17 -3.19 -1.74
N LEU A 151 -2.79 -2.03 -1.19
CA LEU A 151 -1.61 -1.86 -0.32
C LEU A 151 -1.84 -2.28 1.14
N MET A 152 -3.07 -2.57 1.56
CA MET A 152 -3.38 -2.89 2.96
C MET A 152 -2.63 -4.12 3.49
N SER A 153 -2.30 -5.08 2.62
CA SER A 153 -1.59 -6.30 3.00
C SER A 153 -0.21 -6.00 3.60
N VAL A 154 0.48 -4.98 3.09
CA VAL A 154 1.81 -4.55 3.50
C VAL A 154 1.81 -3.40 4.51
N CYS A 155 0.63 -2.86 4.83
CA CYS A 155 0.46 -1.81 5.84
C CYS A 155 0.50 -2.36 7.28
N PRO A 156 0.96 -1.55 8.25
CA PRO A 156 1.01 -1.94 9.66
C PRO A 156 -0.40 -2.09 10.25
N SER A 157 -0.58 -3.12 11.08
CA SER A 157 -1.85 -3.35 11.81
C SER A 157 -2.00 -2.53 13.09
N ARG A 158 -0.90 -1.91 13.55
CA ARG A 158 -0.90 -1.07 14.77
C ARG A 158 -1.50 0.29 14.48
N ASP A 159 -2.04 0.93 15.50
CA ASP A 159 -2.46 2.32 15.41
C ASP A 159 -1.22 3.21 15.14
N THR A 160 -1.36 4.09 14.16
CA THR A 160 -0.32 5.02 13.70
C THR A 160 -0.68 6.48 13.97
N GLY A 161 -1.82 6.71 14.64
CA GLY A 161 -2.40 8.03 14.89
C GLY A 161 -3.09 8.63 13.66
N VAL A 162 -3.23 7.86 12.58
CA VAL A 162 -3.92 8.29 11.36
C VAL A 162 -5.40 7.96 11.48
N VAL A 163 -6.25 8.97 11.27
CA VAL A 163 -7.70 8.84 11.31
C VAL A 163 -8.23 8.74 9.88
N LEU A 164 -9.27 7.93 9.68
CA LEU A 164 -9.98 7.81 8.40
C LEU A 164 -10.99 8.94 8.24
N ASP A 165 -11.16 9.39 7.00
CA ASP A 165 -12.28 10.22 6.57
C ASP A 165 -13.57 9.38 6.44
N ASP A 166 -14.71 10.04 6.19
CA ASP A 166 -16.02 9.38 6.11
C ASP A 166 -16.06 8.30 5.00
N GLU A 167 -15.43 8.58 3.85
CA GLU A 167 -15.28 7.62 2.76
C GLU A 167 -14.44 6.41 3.19
N GLY A 168 -13.30 6.65 3.84
CA GLY A 168 -12.45 5.61 4.40
C GLY A 168 -13.15 4.76 5.46
N ILE A 169 -14.02 5.35 6.29
CA ILE A 169 -14.84 4.62 7.26
C ILE A 169 -15.85 3.71 6.56
N SER A 170 -16.51 4.21 5.51
CA SER A 170 -17.45 3.42 4.69
C SER A 170 -16.75 2.24 4.01
N ALA A 171 -15.57 2.49 3.42
CA ALA A 171 -14.74 1.45 2.80
C ALA A 171 -14.27 0.41 3.82
N ALA A 172 -13.75 0.83 4.98
CA ALA A 172 -13.36 -0.08 6.06
C ALA A 172 -14.53 -0.93 6.55
N THR A 173 -15.70 -0.32 6.74
CA THR A 173 -16.92 -1.04 7.16
C THR A 173 -17.31 -2.10 6.14
N THR A 174 -17.25 -1.76 4.85
CA THR A 174 -17.52 -2.70 3.77
C THR A 174 -16.51 -3.85 3.80
N MET A 175 -15.21 -3.57 3.95
CA MET A 175 -14.18 -4.60 4.06
C MET A 175 -14.37 -5.52 5.26
N VAL A 176 -14.77 -4.99 6.43
CA VAL A 176 -15.06 -5.79 7.62
C VAL A 176 -16.23 -6.75 7.34
N LYS A 177 -17.30 -6.25 6.71
CA LYS A 177 -18.45 -7.08 6.31
C LYS A 177 -18.04 -8.16 5.30
N THR A 178 -17.29 -7.79 4.27
CA THR A 178 -16.77 -8.74 3.27
C THR A 178 -15.87 -9.79 3.89
N TYR A 179 -14.97 -9.40 4.81
CA TYR A 179 -14.07 -10.33 5.48
C TYR A 179 -14.84 -11.30 6.39
N ALA A 180 -15.85 -10.82 7.12
CA ALA A 180 -16.73 -11.66 7.92
C ALA A 180 -17.54 -12.64 7.06
N ALA A 181 -17.99 -12.22 5.86
CA ALA A 181 -18.70 -13.08 4.93
C ALA A 181 -17.80 -14.21 4.37
N ILE A 182 -16.53 -13.89 4.05
CA ILE A 182 -15.55 -14.88 3.56
C ILE A 182 -15.07 -15.80 4.68
N SER A 183 -14.90 -15.28 5.89
CA SER A 183 -14.40 -16.01 7.06
C SER A 183 -15.30 -15.75 8.28
N PRO A 184 -16.41 -16.49 8.45
CA PRO A 184 -17.35 -16.25 9.54
C PRO A 184 -16.74 -16.37 10.95
N ALA A 185 -15.78 -17.28 11.14
CA ALA A 185 -15.06 -17.43 12.41
C ALA A 185 -14.27 -16.18 12.82
N SER A 186 -13.99 -15.27 11.88
CA SER A 186 -13.32 -14.00 12.17
C SER A 186 -14.15 -13.05 13.04
N VAL A 187 -15.48 -13.20 13.05
CA VAL A 187 -16.39 -12.36 13.83
C VAL A 187 -16.12 -12.46 15.34
N GLU A 188 -15.62 -13.60 15.81
CA GLU A 188 -15.24 -13.80 17.21
C GLU A 188 -14.01 -12.98 17.62
N ASN A 189 -13.18 -12.56 16.65
CA ASN A 189 -11.96 -11.81 16.92
C ASN A 189 -12.21 -10.30 16.83
N THR A 190 -12.48 -9.71 17.99
CA THR A 190 -12.75 -8.27 18.17
C THR A 190 -11.61 -7.35 17.69
N ARG A 191 -10.40 -7.88 17.46
CA ARG A 191 -9.26 -7.08 16.97
C ARG A 191 -9.24 -6.92 15.45
N ILE A 192 -9.95 -7.77 14.70
CA ILE A 192 -9.90 -7.76 13.23
C ILE A 192 -10.39 -6.43 12.64
N PRO A 193 -11.56 -5.89 13.07
CA PRO A 193 -12.00 -4.58 12.60
C PRO A 193 -10.92 -3.53 12.82
N THR A 194 -10.43 -3.35 14.05
CA THR A 194 -9.40 -2.35 14.37
C THR A 194 -8.16 -2.48 13.49
N ARG A 195 -7.71 -3.70 13.18
CA ARG A 195 -6.56 -3.93 12.29
C ARG A 195 -6.84 -3.51 10.84
N ILE A 196 -8.05 -3.78 10.34
CA ILE A 196 -8.49 -3.35 9.00
C ILE A 196 -8.54 -1.82 8.94
N TYR A 197 -9.15 -1.17 9.94
CA TYR A 197 -9.19 0.29 10.07
C TYR A 197 -7.77 0.89 10.08
N ASN A 198 -6.88 0.38 10.94
CA ASN A 198 -5.50 0.89 11.03
C ASN A 198 -4.72 0.73 9.71
N LYS A 199 -4.87 -0.42 9.04
CA LYS A 199 -4.22 -0.69 7.75
C LYS A 199 -4.72 0.24 6.66
N LEU A 200 -6.05 0.42 6.56
CA LEU A 200 -6.63 1.30 5.55
C LEU A 200 -6.28 2.77 5.83
N ALA A 201 -6.33 3.20 7.08
CA ALA A 201 -5.95 4.54 7.50
C ALA A 201 -4.51 4.86 7.07
N PHE A 202 -3.58 3.95 7.40
CA PHE A 202 -2.19 4.10 6.99
C PHE A 202 -2.05 4.09 5.47
N ALA A 203 -2.73 3.18 4.77
CA ALA A 203 -2.67 3.08 3.31
C ALA A 203 -3.17 4.37 2.62
N LEU A 204 -4.33 4.90 2.99
CA LEU A 204 -4.90 6.10 2.38
C LEU A 204 -4.05 7.34 2.62
N ARG A 205 -3.42 7.45 3.81
CA ARG A 205 -2.56 8.58 4.14
C ARG A 205 -1.21 8.55 3.43
N ASN A 206 -0.64 7.38 3.24
CA ASN A 206 0.73 7.19 2.75
C ASN A 206 0.80 6.77 1.28
N THR A 207 -0.33 6.75 0.57
CA THR A 207 -0.39 6.42 -0.86
C THR A 207 -0.69 7.67 -1.66
N HIS A 208 0.18 7.96 -2.59
CA HIS A 208 0.05 9.01 -3.58
C HIS A 208 -0.19 8.37 -4.94
N VAL A 209 -1.16 8.92 -5.68
CA VAL A 209 -1.51 8.46 -7.02
C VAL A 209 -1.36 9.64 -7.95
N GLU A 210 -0.59 9.45 -9.01
CA GLU A 210 -0.44 10.41 -10.09
C GLU A 210 -1.05 9.76 -11.34
N ILE A 211 -1.94 10.47 -12.01
CA ILE A 211 -2.63 9.98 -13.19
C ILE A 211 -2.25 10.90 -14.35
N GLU A 212 -1.69 10.27 -15.38
CA GLU A 212 -1.31 10.87 -16.63
C GLU A 212 -2.20 10.28 -17.73
N ILE A 213 -2.83 11.15 -18.52
CA ILE A 213 -3.63 10.77 -19.68
C ILE A 213 -2.84 11.15 -20.92
N ARG A 214 -2.67 10.19 -21.81
CA ARG A 214 -2.02 10.36 -23.10
C ARG A 214 -3.06 10.26 -24.18
N HIS A 215 -3.46 11.43 -24.66
CA HIS A 215 -4.38 11.53 -25.78
C HIS A 215 -3.58 11.43 -27.07
N ARG A 216 -3.97 10.51 -27.97
CA ARG A 216 -3.27 10.33 -29.24
C ARG A 216 -3.46 11.59 -30.08
N ASN A 217 -2.36 12.27 -30.42
CA ASN A 217 -2.38 13.43 -31.31
C ASN A 217 -2.50 12.92 -32.75
N THR A 218 -3.71 12.50 -33.12
CA THR A 218 -4.04 12.21 -34.51
C THR A 218 -4.17 13.56 -35.23
N ASP A 219 -3.49 13.70 -36.38
CA ASP A 219 -3.71 14.85 -37.25
C ASP A 219 -5.22 14.91 -37.50
N TYR A 220 -5.85 16.04 -37.21
CA TYR A 220 -7.29 16.25 -37.35
C TYR A 220 -7.80 15.84 -38.75
N ARG A 221 -6.90 15.82 -39.73
CA ARG A 221 -7.14 15.34 -41.10
C ARG A 221 -7.37 13.82 -41.21
N ASP A 222 -6.71 13.01 -40.40
CA ASP A 222 -6.79 11.55 -40.45
C ASP A 222 -7.97 11.01 -39.62
N ARG A 223 -8.38 11.75 -38.58
CA ARG A 223 -9.54 11.40 -37.74
C ARG A 223 -10.28 12.66 -37.26
N PRO A 224 -11.14 13.25 -38.11
CA PRO A 224 -11.91 14.45 -37.77
C PRO A 224 -12.90 14.25 -36.60
N ASN A 225 -13.09 13.02 -36.13
CA ASN A 225 -14.06 12.63 -35.11
C ASN A 225 -13.43 12.30 -33.75
N GLU A 226 -12.11 12.45 -33.58
CA GLU A 226 -11.43 12.22 -32.29
C GLU A 226 -11.14 13.60 -31.67
N PRO A 227 -12.08 14.18 -30.91
CA PRO A 227 -11.90 15.51 -30.38
C PRO A 227 -10.83 15.50 -29.28
N PRO A 228 -10.04 16.58 -29.16
CA PRO A 228 -9.19 16.76 -27.99
C PRO A 228 -10.06 16.73 -26.72
N LEU A 229 -9.48 16.31 -25.60
CA LEU A 229 -10.08 16.33 -24.24
C LEU A 229 -10.67 17.70 -23.82
N ALA A 230 -10.57 18.73 -24.66
CA ALA A 230 -11.09 20.07 -24.42
C ALA A 230 -12.55 20.29 -24.88
N HIS A 231 -13.13 19.51 -25.81
CA HIS A 231 -14.51 19.75 -26.28
C HIS A 231 -15.22 18.51 -26.85
N TYR A 232 -16.07 17.88 -26.03
CA TYR A 232 -17.11 16.97 -26.51
C TYR A 232 -18.39 17.76 -26.85
N ASP A 233 -18.37 18.48 -27.97
CA ASP A 233 -19.59 19.02 -28.57
C ASP A 233 -19.98 18.21 -29.81
N ILE A 234 -20.14 16.90 -29.62
CA ILE A 234 -20.57 15.99 -30.69
C ILE A 234 -22.08 15.88 -30.63
N VAL A 235 -22.78 16.57 -31.53
CA VAL A 235 -24.22 16.37 -31.75
C VAL A 235 -24.43 14.99 -32.38
N PRO A 236 -25.38 14.15 -31.89
CA PRO A 236 -26.46 14.41 -30.93
C PRO A 236 -26.14 14.14 -29.45
N TYR A 237 -24.93 13.69 -29.11
CA TYR A 237 -24.56 13.15 -27.79
C TYR A 237 -24.00 14.20 -26.82
N ARG A 238 -24.43 15.46 -26.94
CA ARG A 238 -23.92 16.58 -26.12
C ARG A 238 -24.18 16.40 -24.61
N GLU A 239 -25.18 15.60 -24.27
CA GLU A 239 -25.54 15.23 -22.90
C GLU A 239 -24.82 13.97 -22.42
N GLU A 240 -24.19 13.21 -23.33
CA GLU A 240 -23.57 11.92 -23.02
C GLU A 240 -22.11 12.06 -22.60
N PHE A 241 -21.38 13.06 -23.11
CA PHE A 241 -19.95 13.24 -22.86
C PHE A 241 -19.65 14.62 -22.29
N GLU A 242 -18.99 14.64 -21.15
CA GLU A 242 -18.56 15.87 -20.48
C GLU A 242 -17.09 16.20 -20.79
N PHE A 243 -16.73 17.48 -20.82
CA PHE A 243 -15.38 17.96 -21.18
C PHE A 243 -14.26 17.46 -20.24
N ASN A 244 -14.62 16.87 -19.10
CA ASN A 244 -13.70 16.33 -18.12
C ASN A 244 -13.90 14.82 -17.93
N GLU A 245 -14.27 14.11 -18.98
CA GLU A 245 -14.24 12.65 -19.04
C GLU A 245 -12.99 12.15 -19.79
N ILE A 246 -12.55 10.93 -19.49
CA ILE A 246 -11.39 10.31 -20.14
C ILE A 246 -11.86 9.66 -21.44
N GLY A 247 -11.20 9.94 -22.57
CA GLY A 247 -11.57 9.39 -23.87
C GLY A 247 -11.41 7.87 -23.95
N TYR A 248 -12.21 7.23 -24.79
CA TYR A 248 -12.26 5.78 -24.96
C TYR A 248 -11.05 5.16 -25.67
N GLN A 249 -10.14 5.95 -26.25
CA GLN A 249 -8.86 5.51 -26.84
C GLN A 249 -7.65 6.08 -26.10
N ASP A 250 -7.87 6.81 -25.01
CA ASP A 250 -6.78 7.43 -24.28
C ASP A 250 -5.95 6.37 -23.56
N GLN A 251 -4.64 6.57 -23.58
CA GLN A 251 -3.74 5.76 -22.78
C GLN A 251 -3.64 6.38 -21.39
N ILE A 252 -4.00 5.60 -20.37
CA ILE A 252 -3.96 6.02 -18.98
C ILE A 252 -2.71 5.43 -18.33
N VAL A 253 -1.87 6.30 -17.79
CA VAL A 253 -0.67 5.97 -17.03
C VAL A 253 -0.91 6.36 -15.59
N VAL A 254 -0.88 5.38 -14.69
CA VAL A 254 -1.06 5.61 -13.25
C VAL A 254 0.23 5.25 -12.53
N THR A 255 0.81 6.24 -11.85
CA THR A 255 1.96 6.07 -10.98
C THR A 255 1.47 6.06 -9.53
N VAL A 256 1.70 4.96 -8.83
CA VAL A 256 1.43 4.82 -7.41
C VAL A 256 2.74 4.91 -6.65
N ARG A 257 2.82 5.83 -5.72
CA ARG A 257 3.91 5.97 -4.77
C ARG A 257 3.38 5.72 -3.36
N HIS A 258 3.97 4.78 -2.65
CA HIS A 258 3.58 4.43 -1.28
C HIS A 258 4.77 4.60 -0.32
N GLU A 259 4.54 5.30 0.79
CA GLU A 259 5.52 5.46 1.86
C GLU A 259 5.50 4.21 2.77
N PHE A 260 6.23 3.18 2.37
CA PHE A 260 6.22 1.85 3.00
C PHE A 260 6.80 1.88 4.42
N ALA A 261 6.06 1.35 5.39
CA ALA A 261 6.48 1.31 6.79
C ALA A 261 7.59 0.26 7.03
N LEU A 262 8.78 0.74 7.38
CA LEU A 262 9.89 -0.10 7.82
C LEU A 262 9.58 -0.64 9.22
N LEU A 263 9.43 -1.96 9.33
CA LEU A 263 9.15 -2.62 10.61
C LEU A 263 10.30 -2.40 11.61
N PRO A 264 10.01 -2.30 12.91
CA PRO A 264 11.03 -2.24 13.96
C PRO A 264 11.73 -3.61 14.08
N GLY A 265 12.67 -3.88 13.18
CA GLY A 265 13.61 -5.01 13.22
C GLY A 265 15.06 -4.52 13.25
N PRO A 266 16.06 -5.39 13.02
CA PRO A 266 17.45 -4.93 12.93
C PRO A 266 17.67 -3.92 11.81
N GLY A 267 16.76 -3.83 10.83
CA GLY A 267 16.71 -2.75 9.86
C GLY A 267 16.66 -1.36 10.50
N ARG A 268 16.09 -1.20 11.70
CA ARG A 268 16.15 0.07 12.48
C ARG A 268 17.57 0.41 12.94
N PHE A 269 18.40 -0.59 13.22
CA PHE A 269 19.82 -0.37 13.53
C PHE A 269 20.61 -0.03 12.27
N LEU A 270 20.24 -0.61 11.13
CA LEU A 270 20.87 -0.33 9.83
C LEU A 270 20.40 0.98 9.19
N SER A 271 19.17 1.44 9.48
CA SER A 271 18.60 2.68 8.96
C SER A 271 18.87 3.90 9.81
N ARG A 272 19.63 3.75 10.91
CA ARG A 272 20.13 4.92 11.64
C ARG A 272 21.08 5.67 10.72
N ASN A 273 20.71 6.90 10.37
CA ASN A 273 21.60 7.86 9.73
C ASN A 273 22.88 7.91 10.56
N THR A 274 23.92 7.25 10.06
CA THR A 274 25.21 7.25 10.70
C THR A 274 25.91 8.45 10.08
N PRO A 275 26.08 9.58 10.80
CA PRO A 275 26.80 10.71 10.23
C PRO A 275 28.20 10.21 9.87
N ARG A 276 28.54 10.29 8.58
CA ARG A 276 29.85 9.86 8.08
C ARG A 276 30.90 10.71 8.80
N ARG A 277 31.88 10.05 9.41
CA ARG A 277 32.89 10.65 10.31
C ARG A 277 33.69 11.79 9.66
N ASP A 278 33.70 11.87 8.34
CA ASP A 278 34.55 12.78 7.57
C ASP A 278 33.94 14.16 7.30
N GLY A 279 32.74 14.48 7.82
CA GLY A 279 32.17 15.83 7.74
C GLY A 279 31.81 16.32 6.33
N ASN A 280 32.16 15.59 5.28
CA ASN A 280 31.74 15.88 3.90
C ASN A 280 30.25 15.55 3.72
N LEU A 281 29.43 16.59 3.88
CA LEU A 281 27.98 16.57 3.68
C LEU A 281 27.57 16.27 2.22
N SER A 282 28.50 16.35 1.25
CA SER A 282 28.23 16.16 -0.18
C SER A 282 28.05 14.71 -0.61
N GLU A 283 28.42 13.72 0.21
CA GLU A 283 28.20 12.28 -0.04
C GLU A 283 27.33 11.64 1.05
N GLN A 284 26.22 12.29 1.42
CA GLN A 284 25.20 11.63 2.21
C GLN A 284 24.57 10.47 1.42
N ASP A 285 24.37 9.34 2.08
CA ASP A 285 23.69 8.18 1.51
C ASP A 285 22.30 8.58 1.01
N ARG A 286 22.12 8.52 -0.32
CA ARG A 286 20.88 8.91 -1.00
C ARG A 286 19.67 8.13 -0.50
N VAL A 287 19.87 6.87 -0.11
CA VAL A 287 18.80 6.00 0.39
C VAL A 287 18.40 6.43 1.80
N ALA A 288 19.37 6.68 2.66
CA ALA A 288 19.12 7.14 4.03
C ALA A 288 18.38 8.49 4.07
N MET A 289 18.66 9.39 3.12
CA MET A 289 17.93 10.66 2.98
C MET A 289 16.46 10.50 2.57
N GLN A 290 16.11 9.39 1.91
CA GLN A 290 14.71 9.11 1.53
C GLN A 290 13.89 8.53 2.67
N VAL A 291 14.53 8.01 3.73
CA VAL A 291 13.83 7.45 4.89
C VAL A 291 13.27 8.60 5.74
N ARG A 292 11.93 8.65 5.84
CA ARG A 292 11.23 9.63 6.67
C ARG A 292 10.85 9.02 8.01
N ARG A 293 10.71 9.85 9.04
CA ARG A 293 10.22 9.41 10.35
C ARG A 293 9.00 10.24 10.74
N GLU A 294 7.84 9.62 10.74
CA GLU A 294 6.56 10.23 11.10
C GLU A 294 5.88 9.36 12.16
N ASN A 295 5.40 9.97 13.25
CA ASN A 295 4.71 9.27 14.36
C ASN A 295 5.45 8.03 14.90
N GLY A 296 6.79 8.06 14.90
CA GLY A 296 7.63 6.95 15.37
C GLY A 296 7.69 5.75 14.41
N ILE A 297 7.20 5.90 13.18
CA ILE A 297 7.33 4.94 12.08
C ILE A 297 8.39 5.49 11.13
N PHE A 298 9.28 4.62 10.67
CA PHE A 298 10.18 4.96 9.57
C PHE A 298 9.52 4.51 8.28
N THR A 299 9.45 5.38 7.28
CA THR A 299 8.86 5.08 5.98
C THR A 299 9.90 5.22 4.88
N TYR A 300 9.75 4.44 3.81
CA TYR A 300 10.58 4.51 2.62
C TYR A 300 9.68 4.52 1.38
N PRO A 301 9.87 5.46 0.44
CA PRO A 301 9.02 5.54 -0.75
C PRO A 301 9.31 4.39 -1.72
N ILE A 302 8.26 3.67 -2.10
CA ILE A 302 8.28 2.69 -3.19
C ILE A 302 7.27 3.18 -4.23
N SER A 303 7.66 3.18 -5.51
CA SER A 303 6.79 3.60 -6.60
C SER A 303 6.74 2.57 -7.71
N ALA A 304 5.58 2.45 -8.34
CA ALA A 304 5.38 1.69 -9.57
C ALA A 304 4.45 2.45 -10.50
N THR A 305 4.59 2.18 -11.80
CA THR A 305 3.77 2.79 -12.84
C THR A 305 3.12 1.68 -13.65
N ALA A 306 1.81 1.79 -13.85
CA ALA A 306 1.04 0.93 -14.74
C ALA A 306 0.48 1.77 -15.89
N ARG A 307 0.39 1.15 -17.06
CA ARG A 307 -0.11 1.79 -18.27
C ARG A 307 -1.15 0.88 -18.90
N LEU A 308 -2.35 1.40 -19.11
CA LEU A 308 -3.44 0.72 -19.78
C LEU A 308 -4.02 1.63 -20.86
N ASN A 309 -4.46 1.03 -21.95
CA ASN A 309 -5.28 1.74 -22.91
C ASN A 309 -6.73 1.65 -22.44
N ASN A 310 -7.45 2.76 -22.54
CA ASN A 310 -8.90 2.69 -22.46
C ASN A 310 -9.38 1.94 -23.70
N GLU A 311 -10.18 0.89 -23.51
CA GLU A 311 -10.82 0.12 -24.57
C GLU A 311 -12.24 -0.16 -24.09
N GLY A 312 -13.23 0.50 -24.71
CA GLY A 312 -14.64 0.30 -24.38
C GLY A 312 -15.48 1.54 -24.61
N GLU A 313 -16.68 1.33 -25.13
CA GLU A 313 -17.70 2.39 -25.25
C GLU A 313 -18.37 2.62 -23.88
N LYS A 314 -18.77 3.86 -23.61
CA LYS A 314 -19.56 4.20 -22.42
C LYS A 314 -20.86 3.39 -22.48
N SER A 315 -21.19 2.68 -21.39
CA SER A 315 -22.46 1.96 -21.34
C SER A 315 -23.60 2.96 -21.23
N VAL A 316 -24.48 2.97 -22.25
CA VAL A 316 -25.68 3.83 -22.29
C VAL A 316 -26.75 3.35 -21.29
N LEU A 317 -26.66 2.10 -20.83
CA LEU A 317 -27.63 1.50 -19.92
C LEU A 317 -27.22 1.72 -18.45
N ALA A 318 -28.14 2.26 -17.66
CA ALA A 318 -27.96 2.40 -16.22
C ALA A 318 -27.77 1.01 -15.57
N TYR A 319 -26.73 0.88 -14.75
CA TYR A 319 -26.53 -0.33 -13.96
C TYR A 319 -27.32 -0.25 -12.66
N ILE A 320 -28.40 -1.02 -12.56
CA ILE A 320 -29.20 -1.14 -11.34
C ILE A 320 -28.64 -2.31 -10.53
N GLN A 321 -27.84 -2.02 -9.51
CA GLN A 321 -27.41 -3.04 -8.56
C GLN A 321 -28.53 -3.30 -7.54
N THR A 322 -29.38 -4.29 -7.78
CA THR A 322 -30.24 -4.83 -6.74
C THR A 322 -29.36 -5.65 -5.79
N LEU A 323 -29.06 -5.08 -4.61
CA LEU A 323 -28.49 -5.80 -3.47
C LEU A 323 -29.53 -6.82 -2.95
N SER A 324 -29.74 -7.90 -3.71
CA SER A 324 -30.50 -9.07 -3.26
C SER A 324 -29.63 -9.89 -2.32
N GLY A 325 -29.38 -9.33 -1.14
CA GLY A 325 -28.57 -9.92 -0.09
C GLY A 325 -29.11 -9.68 1.31
N ASP A 326 -30.21 -8.92 1.44
CA ASP A 326 -30.94 -8.86 2.70
C ASP A 326 -31.82 -10.12 2.79
N PRO A 327 -31.54 -11.06 3.71
CA PRO A 327 -32.30 -12.32 3.81
C PRO A 327 -33.81 -12.11 4.05
N GLN A 328 -34.24 -10.88 4.42
CA GLN A 328 -35.66 -10.53 4.50
C GLN A 328 -36.32 -10.30 3.13
N THR A 329 -35.58 -9.89 2.10
CA THR A 329 -36.11 -9.63 0.76
C THR A 329 -36.24 -10.88 -0.12
N ALA A 330 -35.63 -12.00 0.27
CA ALA A 330 -35.72 -13.28 -0.46
C ALA A 330 -37.15 -13.87 -0.51
N ASN A 331 -38.10 -13.33 0.27
CA ASN A 331 -39.51 -13.72 0.25
C ASN A 331 -40.43 -12.74 -0.50
N MET A 332 -39.90 -11.68 -1.13
CA MET A 332 -40.73 -10.87 -2.03
C MET A 332 -40.82 -11.55 -3.40
N PRO A 333 -42.05 -11.74 -3.94
CA PRO A 333 -42.20 -12.24 -5.29
C PRO A 333 -41.47 -11.29 -6.27
N PRO A 334 -40.87 -11.83 -7.35
CA PRO A 334 -40.15 -11.01 -8.32
C PRO A 334 -41.05 -9.85 -8.77
N GLN A 335 -40.61 -8.62 -8.51
CA GLN A 335 -41.27 -7.44 -9.04
C GLN A 335 -41.23 -7.56 -10.57
N GLN A 336 -42.40 -7.82 -11.16
CA GLN A 336 -42.58 -7.73 -12.59
C GLN A 336 -42.23 -6.30 -12.99
N LEU A 337 -41.15 -6.16 -13.76
CA LEU A 337 -40.86 -4.91 -14.47
C LEU A 337 -42.14 -4.47 -15.20
N PRO A 338 -42.56 -3.20 -15.09
CA PRO A 338 -43.69 -2.68 -15.83
C PRO A 338 -43.47 -2.98 -17.32
N GLN A 339 -44.34 -3.80 -17.93
CA GLN A 339 -44.24 -4.19 -19.34
C GLN A 339 -44.50 -3.02 -20.31
N ASP A 340 -44.88 -1.86 -19.80
CA ASP A 340 -45.33 -0.70 -20.58
C ASP A 340 -44.19 0.26 -21.01
N GLN A 341 -42.91 -0.14 -20.90
CA GLN A 341 -41.76 0.68 -21.33
C GLN A 341 -40.81 -0.03 -22.31
N LEU A 342 -41.31 -0.99 -23.08
CA LEU A 342 -40.57 -1.48 -24.25
C LEU A 342 -40.91 -0.61 -25.48
N PRO A 343 -39.92 -0.05 -26.20
CA PRO A 343 -40.15 0.68 -27.44
C PRO A 343 -40.86 -0.22 -28.48
N GLU A 344 -41.90 0.29 -29.15
CA GLU A 344 -42.72 -0.43 -30.14
C GLU A 344 -41.92 -0.96 -31.35
N ASP A 345 -40.68 -0.51 -31.55
CA ASP A 345 -39.88 -0.83 -32.73
C ASP A 345 -39.32 -2.27 -32.79
N GLN A 346 -39.52 -3.10 -31.76
CA GLN A 346 -39.08 -4.51 -31.76
C GLN A 346 -40.18 -5.54 -32.06
N GLN A 347 -41.44 -5.14 -32.25
CA GLN A 347 -42.53 -6.11 -32.50
C GLN A 347 -42.82 -6.43 -33.99
N SER A 348 -42.20 -5.76 -34.96
CA SER A 348 -42.47 -6.02 -36.39
C SER A 348 -41.51 -6.98 -37.12
N GLY A 349 -40.63 -7.69 -36.39
CA GLY A 349 -39.59 -8.54 -37.00
C GLY A 349 -39.87 -10.04 -37.12
N ALA A 350 -41.09 -10.52 -36.90
CA ALA A 350 -41.37 -11.96 -36.83
C ALA A 350 -42.61 -12.41 -37.62
N LEU A 351 -42.76 -11.95 -38.86
CA LEU A 351 -43.57 -12.63 -39.88
C LEU A 351 -43.01 -12.31 -41.28
N GLN A 352 -42.01 -13.09 -41.72
CA GLN A 352 -41.77 -13.46 -43.11
C GLN A 352 -40.82 -14.65 -43.21
#